data_AF-A0A8H5KEK8-F1
#
_entry.id   AF-A0A8H5KEK8-F1
#
_cell.length_a   1.000
_cell.length_b   1.000
_cell.length_c   1.000
_cell.angle_alpha   90.00
_cell.angle_beta   90.00
_cell.angle_gamma   90.00
#
_symmetry.space_group_name_H-M   'P 1'
#
loop_
_entity.id
_entity.type
_entity.pdbx_description
1 polymer ?
#
loop_
_entity_poly.entity_id
_entity_poly.type
_entity_poly.pdbx_seq_one_letter_code
_entity_poly.pdbx_strand_id
1 'polypeptide(L)'
;MATTPRYSIEGIITNIRSDNHNAQFSVRRDGRVFYITISPTNFINSPTMTEKYMSYLEVLESREEVIGDIYDTDVYEWVMAPFEPLLVELAPPPECDPKDIIITLEKHIFPEFFVFELDIIDEKLCPRRVAVEKSPVRPSFTRFDDDFLDNLETWTAFYDPAGITLSFENPEDALFKLPNKVLIDNCKTECFFKPCHSGVQTKRELETYKMIQAAGLDSQLNLCHVYGIVLDEYDFILGVLLTHVDTRGCPLSTKIALGEPDDPPPEVRQRWMDQIEAAVSGLHGAGIVWGDVKAENILVDQDNNAWVTDFGGGYTRGWVDKEIAETMEGDRMGMARLREFIFPDASKAEQ
;
A
#
# COMPACT_ATOMS: atom_id res chain seq x y z
N MET A 1 -1.28 33.89 9.67
CA MET A 1 -2.11 32.82 9.09
C MET A 1 -1.84 31.59 9.92
N ALA A 2 -2.85 31.00 10.56
CA ALA A 2 -2.64 29.74 11.27
C ALA A 2 -2.27 28.69 10.21
N THR A 3 -1.12 28.05 10.38
CA THR A 3 -0.69 26.94 9.53
C THR A 3 -1.65 25.77 9.74
N THR A 4 -2.29 25.30 8.67
CA THR A 4 -3.10 24.07 8.68
C THR A 4 -2.27 22.93 9.28
N PRO A 5 -2.80 22.18 10.26
CA PRO A 5 -2.04 21.11 10.87
C PRO A 5 -1.73 20.02 9.84
N ARG A 6 -0.48 19.57 9.80
CA ARG A 6 -0.07 18.44 8.95
C ARG A 6 -0.68 17.14 9.48
N TYR A 7 -1.38 16.40 8.64
CA TYR A 7 -1.87 15.04 8.92
C TYR A 7 -1.98 14.27 7.60
N SER A 8 -2.17 12.95 7.69
CA SER A 8 -2.43 12.09 6.53
C SER A 8 -3.68 11.24 6.80
N ILE A 9 -4.60 11.19 5.83
CA ILE A 9 -5.71 10.23 5.86
C ILE A 9 -5.18 8.92 5.28
N GLU A 10 -5.03 7.90 6.13
CA GLU A 10 -4.43 6.60 5.76
C GLU A 10 -5.43 5.67 5.08
N GLY A 11 -6.72 5.84 5.39
CA GLY A 11 -7.75 4.98 4.85
C GLY A 11 -9.14 5.45 5.24
N ILE A 12 -10.08 5.14 4.36
CA ILE A 12 -11.50 5.40 4.53
C ILE A 12 -12.25 4.09 4.31
N ILE A 13 -13.06 3.71 5.29
CA ILE A 13 -13.90 2.52 5.23
C ILE A 13 -15.35 2.99 5.21
N THR A 14 -16.04 2.72 4.11
CA THR A 14 -17.48 2.87 3.98
C THR A 14 -18.15 1.50 3.98
N ASN A 15 -19.31 1.39 4.62
CA ASN A 15 -20.01 0.11 4.68
C ASN A 15 -20.96 -0.07 3.49
N ILE A 16 -20.40 -0.54 2.37
CA ILE A 16 -21.14 -0.73 1.11
C ILE A 16 -22.23 -1.82 1.22
N ARG A 17 -22.19 -2.68 2.26
CA ARG A 17 -23.06 -3.87 2.36
C ARG A 17 -24.19 -3.75 3.39
N SER A 18 -24.27 -2.64 4.12
CA SER A 18 -25.34 -2.43 5.09
C SER A 18 -25.86 -1.00 5.01
N ASP A 19 -27.18 -0.83 5.09
CA ASP A 19 -27.88 0.46 5.07
C ASP A 19 -27.57 1.38 6.28
N ASN A 20 -26.50 1.10 7.04
CA ASN A 20 -26.09 1.94 8.17
C ASN A 20 -25.41 3.23 7.72
N HIS A 21 -24.97 3.34 6.45
CA HIS A 21 -24.38 4.53 5.85
C HIS A 21 -23.24 5.12 6.71
N ASN A 22 -22.44 4.27 7.35
CA ASN A 22 -21.34 4.69 8.19
C ASN A 22 -20.05 4.87 7.37
N ALA A 23 -19.29 5.90 7.71
CA ALA A 23 -17.93 6.11 7.22
C ALA A 23 -16.95 6.17 8.39
N GLN A 24 -15.79 5.52 8.25
CA GLN A 24 -14.69 5.59 9.20
C GLN A 24 -13.42 6.09 8.52
N PHE A 25 -12.81 7.12 9.07
CA PHE A 25 -11.54 7.70 8.64
C PHE A 25 -10.45 7.28 9.62
N SER A 26 -9.32 6.82 9.09
CA SER A 26 -8.07 6.62 9.84
C SER A 26 -7.11 7.75 9.50
N VAL A 27 -6.77 8.58 10.48
CA VAL A 27 -5.95 9.79 10.26
C VAL A 27 -4.69 9.71 11.10
N ARG A 28 -3.51 9.81 10.49
CA ARG A 28 -2.23 9.84 11.19
C ARG A 28 -1.68 11.26 11.34
N ARG A 29 -1.19 11.55 12.54
CA ARG A 29 -0.43 12.77 12.85
C ARG A 29 0.62 12.49 13.91
N ASP A 30 1.85 12.92 13.65
CA ASP A 30 2.95 12.89 14.63
C ASP A 30 3.10 11.51 15.32
N GLY A 31 2.96 10.43 14.54
CA GLY A 31 3.08 9.04 15.00
C GLY A 31 1.85 8.48 15.73
N ARG A 32 0.77 9.24 15.85
CA ARG A 32 -0.50 8.82 16.47
C ARG A 32 -1.61 8.69 15.44
N VAL A 33 -2.59 7.83 15.72
CA VAL A 33 -3.72 7.58 14.80
C VAL A 33 -5.06 7.95 15.42
N PHE A 34 -5.92 8.58 14.62
CA PHE A 34 -7.24 9.01 15.00
C PHE A 34 -8.26 8.25 14.15
N TYR A 35 -9.12 7.48 14.80
CA TYR A 35 -10.21 6.77 14.16
C TYR A 35 -11.49 7.57 14.33
N ILE A 36 -11.94 8.20 13.25
CA ILE A 36 -13.12 9.09 13.25
C ILE A 36 -14.26 8.36 12.57
N THR A 37 -15.36 8.13 13.29
CA THR A 37 -16.56 7.49 12.76
C THR A 37 -17.67 8.51 12.58
N ILE A 38 -18.30 8.50 11.40
CA ILE A 38 -19.50 9.26 11.10
C ILE A 38 -20.64 8.26 10.90
N SER A 39 -21.72 8.46 11.65
CA SER A 39 -22.92 7.62 11.55
C SER A 39 -24.15 8.50 11.57
N PRO A 40 -25.09 8.33 10.62
CA PRO A 40 -26.37 9.03 10.64
C PRO A 40 -27.19 8.79 11.92
N THR A 41 -26.91 7.71 12.66
CA THR A 41 -27.54 7.45 13.96
C THR A 41 -27.20 8.50 15.02
N ASN A 42 -26.12 9.25 14.84
CA ASN A 42 -25.67 10.33 15.72
C ASN A 42 -26.15 11.72 15.25
N PHE A 43 -27.03 11.79 14.23
CA PHE A 43 -27.55 13.05 13.72
C PHE A 43 -28.87 13.37 14.40
N ILE A 44 -28.91 14.51 15.10
CA ILE A 44 -30.07 14.97 15.87
C ILE A 44 -30.52 16.31 15.29
N ASN A 45 -31.77 16.36 14.80
CA ASN A 45 -32.38 17.55 14.21
C ASN A 45 -31.53 18.23 13.11
N SER A 46 -30.88 17.44 12.26
CA SER A 46 -29.92 17.95 11.26
C SER A 46 -30.24 17.52 9.81
N PRO A 47 -31.45 17.79 9.27
CA PRO A 47 -31.81 17.35 7.92
C PRO A 47 -30.88 17.87 6.81
N THR A 48 -30.42 19.12 6.88
CA THR A 48 -29.55 19.70 5.83
C THR A 48 -28.18 19.04 5.83
N MET A 49 -27.58 18.87 7.00
CA MET A 49 -26.28 18.20 7.12
C MET A 49 -26.39 16.70 6.82
N THR A 50 -27.55 16.08 7.08
CA THR A 50 -27.81 14.69 6.68
C THR A 50 -27.79 14.55 5.16
N GLU A 51 -28.51 15.43 4.44
CA GLU A 51 -28.51 15.43 2.97
C GLU A 51 -27.10 15.65 2.42
N LYS A 52 -26.37 16.63 2.98
CA LYS A 52 -24.97 16.89 2.61
C LYS A 52 -24.07 15.67 2.85
N TYR A 53 -24.20 15.01 4.00
CA TYR A 53 -23.43 13.80 4.32
C TYR A 53 -23.72 12.67 3.35
N MET A 54 -24.98 12.47 2.93
CA MET A 54 -25.30 11.41 1.96
C MET A 54 -24.66 11.65 0.60
N SER A 55 -24.62 12.89 0.10
CA SER A 55 -23.89 13.23 -1.13
C SER A 55 -22.39 13.00 -0.99
N TYR A 56 -21.81 13.29 0.18
CA TYR A 56 -20.39 13.03 0.45
C TYR A 56 -20.09 11.53 0.57
N LEU A 57 -20.99 10.77 1.18
CA LEU A 57 -20.86 9.32 1.27
C LEU A 57 -20.88 8.67 -0.11
N GLU A 58 -21.69 9.18 -1.05
CA GLU A 58 -21.71 8.70 -2.44
C GLU A 58 -20.33 8.86 -3.11
N VAL A 59 -19.66 10.00 -2.90
CA VAL A 59 -18.27 10.22 -3.37
C VAL A 59 -17.30 9.22 -2.77
N LEU A 60 -17.38 8.98 -1.45
CA LEU A 60 -16.50 8.03 -0.77
C LEU A 60 -16.76 6.58 -1.22
N GLU A 61 -18.01 6.23 -1.51
CA GLU A 61 -18.40 4.88 -1.95
C GLU A 61 -18.06 4.61 -3.42
N SER A 62 -18.15 5.61 -4.29
CA SER A 62 -17.78 5.47 -5.70
C SER A 62 -16.27 5.29 -5.88
N ARG A 63 -15.47 5.86 -4.97
CA ARG A 63 -14.01 6.00 -5.08
C ARG A 63 -13.57 6.84 -6.29
N GLU A 64 -14.47 7.64 -6.84
CA GLU A 64 -14.17 8.65 -7.85
C GLU A 64 -13.72 9.93 -7.15
N GLU A 65 -12.76 10.65 -7.74
CA GLU A 65 -12.28 11.93 -7.19
C GLU A 65 -13.37 13.01 -7.19
N VAL A 66 -14.35 12.89 -8.11
CA VAL A 66 -15.43 13.87 -8.27
C VAL A 66 -16.73 13.17 -8.64
N ILE A 67 -17.82 13.50 -7.94
CA ILE A 67 -19.20 13.20 -8.39
C ILE A 67 -19.98 14.50 -8.49
N GLY A 68 -20.48 14.79 -9.70
CA GLY A 68 -21.16 16.06 -9.97
C GLY A 68 -20.20 17.23 -9.76
N ASP A 69 -20.49 18.06 -8.76
CA ASP A 69 -19.68 19.23 -8.39
C ASP A 69 -18.90 19.04 -7.06
N ILE A 70 -18.91 17.82 -6.49
CA ILE A 70 -18.28 17.52 -5.20
C ILE A 70 -16.99 16.77 -5.43
N TYR A 71 -15.88 17.34 -4.95
CA TYR A 71 -14.57 16.68 -4.92
C TYR A 71 -14.41 15.91 -3.61
N ASP A 72 -13.66 14.81 -3.63
CA ASP A 72 -13.30 14.06 -2.43
C ASP A 72 -12.58 14.93 -1.38
N THR A 73 -11.78 15.90 -1.84
CA THR A 73 -11.16 16.93 -1.00
C THR A 73 -12.16 17.79 -0.24
N ASP A 74 -13.32 18.12 -0.82
CA ASP A 74 -14.39 18.83 -0.11
C ASP A 74 -14.92 18.00 1.06
N VAL A 75 -15.00 16.67 0.87
CA VAL A 75 -15.40 15.73 1.91
C VAL A 75 -14.35 15.71 3.02
N TYR A 76 -13.07 15.60 2.67
CA TYR A 76 -11.97 15.58 3.63
C TYR A 76 -11.91 16.86 4.46
N GLU A 77 -11.98 18.04 3.83
CA GLU A 77 -11.98 19.32 4.53
C GLU A 77 -13.16 19.44 5.49
N TRP A 78 -14.36 19.04 5.06
CA TRP A 78 -15.56 19.09 5.90
C TRP A 78 -15.50 18.15 7.10
N VAL A 79 -15.01 16.92 6.91
CA VAL A 79 -14.85 15.95 8.00
C VAL A 79 -13.78 16.42 8.98
N MET A 80 -12.65 16.93 8.49
CA MET A 80 -11.47 17.21 9.31
C MET A 80 -11.57 18.53 10.08
N ALA A 81 -12.26 19.54 9.55
CA ALA A 81 -12.39 20.86 10.18
C ALA A 81 -12.71 20.85 11.69
N PRO A 82 -13.69 20.09 12.21
CA PRO A 82 -13.94 20.03 13.66
C PRO A 82 -12.84 19.33 14.48
N PHE A 83 -12.03 18.47 13.86
CA PHE A 83 -11.01 17.67 14.54
C PHE A 83 -9.63 18.33 14.54
N GLU A 84 -9.33 19.24 13.62
CA GLU A 84 -8.00 19.88 13.52
C GLU A 84 -7.42 20.37 14.86
N PRO A 85 -8.17 21.10 15.73
CA PRO A 85 -7.64 21.53 17.02
C PRO A 85 -7.33 20.35 17.96
N LEU A 86 -8.18 19.30 17.92
CA LEU A 86 -8.03 18.09 18.74
C LEU A 86 -6.83 17.26 18.30
N LEU A 87 -6.56 17.21 16.99
CA LEU A 87 -5.37 16.55 16.46
C LEU A 87 -4.10 17.20 16.99
N VAL A 88 -4.03 18.54 16.99
CA VAL A 88 -2.86 19.28 17.50
C VAL A 88 -2.70 19.12 19.01
N GLU A 89 -3.80 19.15 19.75
CA GLU A 89 -3.78 18.97 21.21
C GLU A 89 -3.33 17.57 21.63
N LEU A 90 -3.85 16.53 20.98
CA LEU A 90 -3.62 15.13 21.36
C LEU A 90 -2.38 14.51 20.71
N ALA A 91 -1.96 15.03 19.57
CA ALA A 91 -0.73 14.66 18.88
C ALA A 91 0.11 15.91 18.60
N PRO A 92 0.72 16.50 19.64
CA PRO A 92 1.67 17.59 19.45
C PRO A 92 2.92 17.07 18.71
N PRO A 93 3.62 17.94 17.96
CA PRO A 93 4.88 17.59 17.33
C PRO A 93 5.90 17.05 18.33
N PRO A 94 6.78 16.13 17.92
CA PRO A 94 7.83 15.62 18.79
C PRO A 94 8.78 16.74 19.24
N GLU A 95 9.29 16.63 20.47
CA GLU A 95 10.23 17.62 21.04
C GLU A 95 11.66 17.53 20.48
N CYS A 96 11.97 16.46 19.73
CA CYS A 96 13.29 16.24 19.15
C CYS A 96 13.48 17.01 17.82
N ASP A 97 14.73 17.17 17.39
CA ASP A 97 15.02 17.68 16.05
C ASP A 97 14.41 16.72 15.01
N PRO A 98 13.73 17.22 13.97
CA PRO A 98 13.18 16.38 12.90
C PRO A 98 14.18 15.40 12.28
N LYS A 99 15.48 15.72 12.30
CA LYS A 99 16.55 14.85 11.77
C LYS A 99 16.87 13.65 12.66
N ASP A 100 16.54 13.75 13.95
CA ASP A 100 16.83 12.72 14.95
C ASP A 100 15.64 11.75 15.13
N ILE A 101 14.57 11.92 14.35
CA ILE A 101 13.40 11.04 14.38
C ILE A 101 13.80 9.64 13.90
N ILE A 102 13.71 8.67 14.80
CA ILE A 102 13.92 7.25 14.52
C ILE A 102 12.70 6.49 15.04
N ILE A 103 11.97 5.87 14.12
CA ILE A 103 10.73 5.13 14.40
C ILE A 103 10.94 3.67 14.00
N THR A 104 10.57 2.76 14.89
CA THR A 104 10.53 1.33 14.58
C THR A 104 9.23 0.96 13.88
N LEU A 105 9.23 -0.13 13.15
CA LEU A 105 8.03 -0.63 12.50
C LEU A 105 6.92 -0.91 13.53
N GLU A 106 7.26 -1.49 14.68
CA GLU A 106 6.34 -1.72 15.80
C GLU A 106 5.61 -0.45 16.22
N LYS A 107 6.35 0.63 16.52
CA LYS A 107 5.77 1.91 16.93
C LYS A 107 4.84 2.51 15.88
N HIS A 108 5.11 2.25 14.60
CA HIS A 108 4.32 2.78 13.51
C HIS A 108 3.01 2.00 13.30
N ILE A 109 3.08 0.67 13.34
CA ILE A 109 1.92 -0.21 13.09
C ILE A 109 1.06 -0.44 14.34
N PHE A 110 1.63 -0.28 15.55
CA PHE A 110 0.91 -0.26 16.82
C PHE A 110 1.00 1.13 17.48
N PRO A 111 0.45 2.18 16.85
CA PRO A 111 0.56 3.54 17.34
C PRO A 111 -0.33 3.77 18.57
N GLU A 112 0.00 4.81 19.35
CA GLU A 112 -0.99 5.42 20.23
C GLU A 112 -2.16 5.93 19.39
N PHE A 113 -3.39 5.72 19.87
CA PHE A 113 -4.58 6.02 19.09
C PHE A 113 -5.68 6.71 19.90
N PHE A 114 -6.55 7.40 19.17
CA PHE A 114 -7.75 8.04 19.70
C PHE A 114 -8.96 7.68 18.85
N VAL A 115 -10.10 7.43 19.50
CA VAL A 115 -11.36 7.15 18.79
C VAL A 115 -12.32 8.31 18.98
N PHE A 116 -12.92 8.71 17.87
CA PHE A 116 -13.87 9.80 17.80
C PHE A 116 -15.13 9.39 17.04
N GLU A 117 -16.24 9.95 17.46
CA GLU A 117 -17.48 9.95 16.71
C GLU A 117 -17.85 11.40 16.39
N LEU A 118 -18.37 11.64 15.18
CA LEU A 118 -18.91 12.93 14.79
C LEU A 118 -20.42 12.95 15.05
N ASP A 119 -20.83 13.64 16.10
CA ASP A 119 -22.25 13.94 16.33
C ASP A 119 -22.63 15.17 15.49
N ILE A 120 -23.85 15.18 14.94
CA ILE A 120 -24.37 16.36 14.23
C ILE A 120 -25.68 16.79 14.89
N ILE A 121 -25.59 17.85 15.70
CA ILE A 121 -26.70 18.31 16.54
C ILE A 121 -27.11 19.69 16.09
N ASP A 122 -28.38 19.85 15.70
CA ASP A 122 -28.95 21.10 15.20
C ASP A 122 -28.07 21.75 14.10
N GLU A 123 -27.70 20.95 13.09
CA GLU A 123 -26.86 21.32 11.94
C GLU A 123 -25.40 21.67 12.27
N LYS A 124 -24.91 21.33 13.47
CA LYS A 124 -23.52 21.61 13.89
C LYS A 124 -22.69 20.35 14.07
N LEU A 125 -21.47 20.39 13.54
CA LEU A 125 -20.47 19.35 13.70
C LEU A 125 -19.92 19.36 15.12
N CYS A 126 -20.16 18.27 15.86
CA CYS A 126 -19.80 18.13 17.27
C CYS A 126 -18.90 16.89 17.45
N PRO A 127 -17.56 17.05 17.45
CA PRO A 127 -16.65 15.93 17.64
C PRO A 127 -16.74 15.43 19.09
N ARG A 128 -16.89 14.12 19.28
CA ARG A 128 -16.95 13.46 20.59
C ARG A 128 -15.90 12.37 20.70
N ARG A 129 -15.05 12.46 21.72
CA ARG A 129 -14.08 11.40 22.04
C ARG A 129 -14.78 10.19 22.65
N VAL A 130 -14.43 9.00 22.18
CA VAL A 130 -14.90 7.72 22.70
C VAL A 130 -13.73 7.03 23.40
N ALA A 131 -13.91 6.71 24.69
CA ALA A 131 -12.90 5.97 25.43
C ALA A 131 -13.01 4.49 25.09
N VAL A 132 -11.96 3.93 24.49
CA VAL A 132 -11.85 2.50 24.21
C VAL A 132 -10.49 2.00 24.70
N GLU A 133 -10.45 0.76 25.18
CA GLU A 133 -9.22 0.14 25.71
C GLU A 133 -8.35 -0.49 24.61
N LYS A 134 -8.96 -0.87 23.48
CA LYS A 134 -8.28 -1.57 22.38
C LYS A 134 -8.49 -0.82 21.08
N SER A 135 -7.47 -0.83 20.23
CA SER A 135 -7.57 -0.24 18.89
C SER A 135 -8.70 -0.90 18.11
N PRO A 136 -9.55 -0.13 17.41
CA PRO A 136 -10.58 -0.67 16.53
C PRO A 136 -10.00 -1.34 15.29
N VAL A 137 -8.75 -1.01 14.91
CA VAL A 137 -8.06 -1.55 13.73
C VAL A 137 -6.87 -2.38 14.18
N ARG A 138 -6.71 -3.57 13.59
CA ARG A 138 -5.51 -4.40 13.73
C ARG A 138 -4.66 -4.31 12.48
N PRO A 139 -3.32 -4.31 12.60
CA PRO A 139 -2.43 -4.30 11.44
C PRO A 139 -2.58 -5.52 10.53
N SER A 140 -2.88 -6.68 11.12
CA SER A 140 -3.08 -7.93 10.39
C SER A 140 -4.04 -8.88 11.12
N PHE A 141 -4.66 -9.75 10.35
CA PHE A 141 -5.40 -10.93 10.82
C PHE A 141 -4.86 -12.22 10.20
N THR A 142 -3.73 -12.15 9.50
CA THR A 142 -3.12 -13.28 8.80
C THR A 142 -2.32 -14.11 9.79
N ARG A 143 -2.69 -15.38 9.94
CA ARG A 143 -1.93 -16.38 10.70
C ARG A 143 -1.92 -17.68 9.91
N PHE A 144 -0.79 -18.37 9.91
CA PHE A 144 -0.66 -19.69 9.31
C PHE A 144 -0.58 -20.77 10.40
N ASP A 145 -0.82 -22.02 10.00
CA ASP A 145 -0.63 -23.17 10.87
C ASP A 145 0.86 -23.41 11.18
N ASP A 146 1.13 -24.13 12.27
CA ASP A 146 2.49 -24.38 12.75
C ASP A 146 3.34 -25.12 11.69
N ASP A 147 2.76 -26.07 10.95
CA ASP A 147 3.45 -26.80 9.88
C ASP A 147 3.96 -25.85 8.78
N PHE A 148 3.18 -24.83 8.43
CA PHE A 148 3.57 -23.82 7.46
C PHE A 148 4.64 -22.87 8.01
N LEU A 149 4.51 -22.44 9.27
CA LEU A 149 5.51 -21.58 9.91
C LEU A 149 6.86 -22.31 10.07
N ASP A 150 6.86 -23.55 10.56
CA ASP A 150 8.04 -24.41 10.63
C ASP A 150 8.70 -24.55 9.25
N ASN A 151 7.89 -24.65 8.20
CA ASN A 151 8.42 -24.70 6.85
C ASN A 151 9.06 -23.37 6.42
N LEU A 152 8.49 -22.22 6.77
CA LEU A 152 9.05 -20.90 6.45
C LEU A 152 10.40 -20.67 7.14
N GLU A 153 10.57 -21.11 8.39
CA GLU A 153 11.83 -20.98 9.12
C GLU A 153 13.01 -21.69 8.44
N THR A 154 12.74 -22.72 7.62
CA THR A 154 13.80 -23.46 6.92
C THR A 154 14.51 -22.66 5.83
N TRP A 155 13.89 -21.58 5.33
CA TRP A 155 14.39 -20.82 4.17
C TRP A 155 14.27 -19.30 4.31
N THR A 156 13.54 -18.81 5.31
CA THR A 156 13.40 -17.38 5.66
C THR A 156 13.82 -17.12 7.10
N ALA A 157 13.95 -15.85 7.48
CA ALA A 157 14.10 -15.42 8.86
C ALA A 157 12.82 -14.74 9.37
N PHE A 158 12.56 -14.85 10.67
CA PHE A 158 11.48 -14.14 11.34
C PHE A 158 12.01 -12.91 12.07
N TYR A 159 11.33 -11.79 11.89
CA TYR A 159 11.70 -10.51 12.47
C TYR A 159 10.61 -10.00 13.39
N ASP A 160 11.03 -9.56 14.56
CA ASP A 160 10.24 -8.74 15.47
C ASP A 160 10.17 -7.30 14.92
N PRO A 161 8.97 -6.69 14.76
CA PRO A 161 8.81 -5.34 14.26
C PRO A 161 9.53 -4.27 15.10
N ALA A 162 9.86 -4.54 16.36
CA ALA A 162 10.64 -3.65 17.22
C ALA A 162 12.11 -3.57 16.77
N GLY A 163 12.62 -4.62 16.12
CA GLY A 163 13.98 -4.68 15.57
C GLY A 163 14.14 -4.04 14.18
N ILE A 164 13.04 -3.55 13.59
CA ILE A 164 13.00 -3.00 12.24
C ILE A 164 12.85 -1.49 12.32
N THR A 165 13.74 -0.73 11.67
CA THR A 165 13.70 0.75 11.67
C THR A 165 13.14 1.26 10.35
N LEU A 166 12.27 2.27 10.39
CA LEU A 166 11.74 2.89 9.19
C LEU A 166 12.79 3.78 8.52
N SER A 167 12.81 3.83 7.19
CA SER A 167 13.76 4.65 6.44
C SER A 167 13.06 5.49 5.38
N PHE A 168 13.10 6.81 5.57
CA PHE A 168 12.54 7.80 4.68
C PHE A 168 13.63 8.81 4.30
N GLU A 169 13.48 9.44 3.13
CA GLU A 169 14.36 10.55 2.72
C GLU A 169 14.31 11.70 3.74
N ASN A 170 13.11 12.02 4.22
CA ASN A 170 12.88 12.95 5.32
C ASN A 170 12.45 12.13 6.56
N PRO A 171 13.25 12.08 7.64
CA PRO A 171 12.92 11.25 8.80
C PRO A 171 11.56 11.56 9.45
N GLU A 172 11.12 12.82 9.39
CA GLU A 172 9.78 13.23 9.84
C GLU A 172 8.62 12.51 9.12
N ASP A 173 8.83 12.05 7.89
CA ASP A 173 7.78 11.34 7.14
C ASP A 173 7.38 10.02 7.82
N ALA A 174 8.25 9.44 8.64
CA ALA A 174 7.96 8.24 9.43
C ALA A 174 6.79 8.42 10.43
N LEU A 175 6.45 9.68 10.75
CA LEU A 175 5.35 10.03 11.64
C LEU A 175 4.01 10.23 10.91
N PHE A 176 4.00 10.26 9.59
CA PHE A 176 2.83 10.60 8.78
C PHE A 176 2.52 9.59 7.67
N LYS A 177 3.55 9.01 7.05
CA LYS A 177 3.43 8.16 5.85
C LYS A 177 3.62 6.70 6.20
N LEU A 178 2.92 5.83 5.47
CA LEU A 178 3.10 4.39 5.56
C LEU A 178 4.53 3.98 5.13
N PRO A 179 5.14 2.98 5.80
CA PRO A 179 6.49 2.56 5.51
C PRO A 179 6.55 1.64 4.30
N ASN A 180 7.35 2.02 3.30
CA ASN A 180 7.72 1.14 2.19
C ASN A 180 9.17 0.65 2.34
N LYS A 181 10.10 1.52 2.75
CA LYS A 181 11.51 1.17 2.98
C LYS A 181 11.80 1.06 4.47
N VAL A 182 12.43 -0.03 4.85
CA VAL A 182 12.84 -0.33 6.23
C VAL A 182 14.27 -0.84 6.29
N LEU A 183 14.85 -0.80 7.48
CA LEU A 183 16.20 -1.25 7.76
C LEU A 183 16.18 -2.36 8.80
N ILE A 184 16.89 -3.45 8.52
CA ILE A 184 17.08 -4.60 9.41
C ILE A 184 18.56 -4.78 9.77
N ASP A 185 18.86 -5.75 10.64
CA ASP A 185 20.22 -6.16 11.03
C ASP A 185 21.09 -5.03 11.60
N ASN A 186 20.53 -4.22 12.50
CA ASN A 186 21.16 -3.00 13.02
C ASN A 186 21.46 -1.97 11.92
N CYS A 187 20.47 -1.73 11.07
CA CYS A 187 20.51 -0.74 10.00
C CYS A 187 21.52 -1.03 8.88
N LYS A 188 21.78 -2.32 8.59
CA LYS A 188 22.75 -2.74 7.57
C LYS A 188 22.13 -3.14 6.24
N THR A 189 20.88 -3.60 6.27
CA THR A 189 20.19 -4.13 5.10
C THR A 189 18.93 -3.31 4.86
N GLU A 190 18.79 -2.75 3.66
CA GLU A 190 17.58 -2.06 3.24
C GLU A 190 16.59 -3.06 2.64
N CYS A 191 15.35 -3.03 3.10
CA CYS A 191 14.28 -3.90 2.63
C CYS A 191 13.05 -3.09 2.25
N PHE A 192 12.29 -3.62 1.30
CA PHE A 192 10.92 -3.21 1.07
C PHE A 192 10.02 -3.98 2.03
N PHE A 193 9.25 -3.27 2.85
CA PHE A 193 8.24 -3.87 3.71
C PHE A 193 6.91 -3.94 2.95
N LYS A 194 6.45 -5.15 2.64
CA LYS A 194 5.16 -5.41 2.00
C LYS A 194 4.13 -5.85 3.06
N PRO A 195 3.14 -5.01 3.43
CA PRO A 195 2.10 -5.41 4.38
C PRO A 195 1.26 -6.58 3.86
N CYS A 196 0.83 -7.47 4.77
CA CYS A 196 0.01 -8.62 4.43
C CYS A 196 -1.48 -8.35 4.66
N HIS A 197 -2.24 -8.16 3.57
CA HIS A 197 -3.68 -7.88 3.66
C HIS A 197 -4.58 -9.12 3.48
N SER A 198 -4.03 -10.22 2.93
CA SER A 198 -4.79 -11.44 2.63
C SER A 198 -3.92 -12.68 2.85
N GLY A 199 -4.32 -13.55 3.78
CA GLY A 199 -3.58 -14.78 4.04
C GLY A 199 -3.48 -15.70 2.83
N VAL A 200 -4.47 -15.72 1.93
CA VAL A 200 -4.43 -16.54 0.71
C VAL A 200 -3.37 -16.03 -0.27
N GLN A 201 -3.34 -14.72 -0.53
CA GLN A 201 -2.36 -14.11 -1.43
C GLN A 201 -0.95 -14.16 -0.84
N THR A 202 -0.82 -13.86 0.45
CA THR A 202 0.48 -13.95 1.17
C THR A 202 1.03 -15.37 1.15
N LYS A 203 0.19 -16.39 1.38
CA LYS A 203 0.63 -17.79 1.33
C LYS A 203 1.19 -18.15 -0.06
N ARG A 204 0.44 -17.82 -1.11
CA ARG A 204 0.84 -18.05 -2.49
C ARG A 204 2.13 -17.33 -2.85
N GLU A 205 2.26 -16.08 -2.44
CA GLU A 205 3.45 -15.27 -2.68
C GLU A 205 4.69 -15.90 -2.04
N LEU A 206 4.59 -16.29 -0.76
CA LEU A 206 5.67 -16.96 -0.04
C LEU A 206 6.04 -18.32 -0.65
N GLU A 207 5.05 -19.13 -1.03
CA GLU A 207 5.29 -20.39 -1.75
C GLU A 207 6.01 -20.16 -3.08
N THR A 208 5.67 -19.10 -3.79
CA THR A 208 6.31 -18.73 -5.06
C THR A 208 7.76 -18.30 -4.84
N TYR A 209 8.01 -17.41 -3.88
CA TYR A 209 9.37 -17.00 -3.53
C TYR A 209 10.24 -18.16 -3.06
N LYS A 210 9.67 -19.11 -2.31
CA LYS A 210 10.38 -20.34 -1.94
C LYS A 210 10.86 -21.11 -3.16
N MET A 211 10.00 -21.26 -4.18
CA MET A 211 10.38 -21.92 -5.44
C MET A 211 11.45 -21.13 -6.20
N ILE A 212 11.34 -19.80 -6.25
CA ILE A 212 12.32 -18.89 -6.89
C ILE A 212 13.70 -19.07 -6.25
N GLN A 213 13.77 -19.02 -4.91
CA GLN A 213 15.01 -19.17 -4.16
C GLN A 213 15.57 -20.58 -4.28
N ALA A 214 14.73 -21.62 -4.24
CA ALA A 214 15.17 -23.01 -4.43
C ALA A 214 15.76 -23.25 -5.83
N ALA A 215 15.28 -22.52 -6.85
CA ALA A 215 15.84 -22.52 -8.19
C ALA A 215 17.04 -21.56 -8.36
N GLY A 216 17.36 -20.76 -7.34
CA GLY A 216 18.46 -19.78 -7.34
C GLY A 216 18.26 -18.62 -8.32
N LEU A 217 17.02 -18.34 -8.72
CA LEU A 217 16.68 -17.37 -9.76
C LEU A 217 16.82 -15.92 -9.28
N ASP A 218 16.53 -15.64 -8.00
CA ASP A 218 16.68 -14.34 -7.34
C ASP A 218 18.11 -13.82 -7.32
N SER A 219 19.11 -14.70 -7.40
CA SER A 219 20.53 -14.32 -7.51
C SER A 219 21.01 -14.09 -8.94
N GLN A 220 20.24 -14.52 -9.95
CA GLN A 220 20.64 -14.55 -11.37
C GLN A 220 19.84 -13.58 -12.24
N LEU A 221 18.62 -13.26 -11.81
CA LEU A 221 17.65 -12.48 -12.55
C LEU A 221 17.17 -11.32 -11.66
N ASN A 222 16.59 -10.28 -12.27
CA ASN A 222 16.04 -9.14 -11.56
C ASN A 222 14.69 -9.51 -10.91
N LEU A 223 14.74 -10.37 -9.90
CA LEU A 223 13.62 -10.82 -9.08
C LEU A 223 13.88 -10.42 -7.63
N CYS A 224 12.85 -10.07 -6.88
CA CYS A 224 13.03 -9.76 -5.46
C CYS A 224 13.44 -11.02 -4.66
N HIS A 225 14.30 -10.81 -3.67
CA HIS A 225 14.64 -11.79 -2.64
C HIS A 225 13.79 -11.57 -1.39
N VAL A 226 13.47 -12.64 -0.67
CA VAL A 226 12.78 -12.57 0.63
C VAL A 226 13.82 -12.62 1.75
N TYR A 227 13.98 -11.49 2.46
CA TYR A 227 14.85 -11.41 3.62
C TYR A 227 14.21 -12.03 4.87
N GLY A 228 12.89 -11.97 4.97
CA GLY A 228 12.17 -12.52 6.11
C GLY A 228 10.72 -12.12 6.19
N ILE A 229 10.10 -12.57 7.27
CA ILE A 229 8.69 -12.36 7.59
C ILE A 229 8.60 -11.61 8.91
N VAL A 230 7.74 -10.59 8.97
CA VAL A 230 7.52 -9.81 10.18
C VAL A 230 6.31 -10.39 10.91
N LEU A 231 6.52 -10.79 12.16
CA LEU A 231 5.52 -11.40 13.03
C LEU A 231 5.32 -10.55 14.29
N ASP A 232 4.10 -10.49 14.81
CA ASP A 232 3.86 -9.96 16.16
C ASP A 232 4.02 -11.03 17.24
N GLU A 233 3.87 -10.64 18.51
CA GLU A 233 3.97 -11.54 19.68
C GLU A 233 2.92 -12.67 19.71
N TYR A 234 1.92 -12.64 18.81
CA TYR A 234 0.84 -13.62 18.69
C TYR A 234 0.91 -14.43 17.37
N ASP A 235 2.05 -14.39 16.68
CA ASP A 235 2.30 -15.04 15.39
C ASP A 235 1.43 -14.53 14.22
N PHE A 236 0.87 -13.31 14.33
CA PHE A 236 0.24 -12.70 13.17
C PHE A 236 1.31 -12.16 12.21
N ILE A 237 1.17 -12.48 10.94
CA ILE A 237 2.05 -12.01 9.87
C ILE A 237 1.67 -10.58 9.52
N LEU A 238 2.55 -9.66 9.86
CA LEU A 238 2.39 -8.23 9.61
C LEU A 238 2.82 -7.85 8.19
N GLY A 239 3.84 -8.52 7.67
CA GLY A 239 4.35 -8.26 6.32
C GLY A 239 5.53 -9.14 5.93
N VAL A 240 5.98 -8.98 4.69
CA VAL A 240 7.15 -9.65 4.11
C VAL A 240 8.23 -8.61 3.83
N LEU A 241 9.48 -8.93 4.15
CA LEU A 241 10.66 -8.12 3.85
C LEU A 241 11.27 -8.59 2.53
N LEU A 242 11.20 -7.73 1.51
CA LEU A 242 11.68 -8.02 0.16
C LEU A 242 12.88 -7.13 -0.20
N THR A 243 13.55 -7.45 -1.32
CA THR A 243 14.50 -6.52 -1.97
C THR A 243 13.88 -5.13 -2.13
N HIS A 244 14.56 -4.13 -1.59
CA HIS A 244 14.22 -2.74 -1.87
C HIS A 244 14.76 -2.34 -3.24
N VAL A 245 13.86 -2.16 -4.21
CA VAL A 245 14.19 -1.62 -5.54
C VAL A 245 13.90 -0.12 -5.50
N ASP A 246 14.95 0.70 -5.54
CA ASP A 246 14.80 2.16 -5.57
C ASP A 246 14.38 2.63 -6.97
N THR A 247 13.08 2.88 -7.12
CA THR A 247 12.45 3.30 -8.39
C THR A 247 12.28 4.81 -8.52
N ARG A 248 12.75 5.59 -7.54
CA ARG A 248 12.32 6.99 -7.33
C ARG A 248 10.80 7.17 -7.34
N GLY A 249 10.08 6.15 -6.87
CA GLY A 249 8.66 6.21 -6.58
C GLY A 249 7.71 5.83 -7.70
N CYS A 250 8.18 5.37 -8.88
CA CYS A 250 7.26 5.08 -9.97
C CYS A 250 7.52 3.73 -10.69
N PRO A 251 6.50 2.86 -10.84
CA PRO A 251 6.61 1.62 -11.62
C PRO A 251 6.69 1.89 -13.12
N LEU A 252 6.98 0.84 -13.91
CA LEU A 252 7.10 0.94 -15.37
C LEU A 252 5.86 1.55 -16.04
N SER A 253 4.66 1.31 -15.50
CA SER A 253 3.40 1.87 -16.01
C SER A 253 3.38 3.40 -16.12
N THR A 254 4.25 4.09 -15.37
CA THR A 254 4.35 5.56 -15.37
C THR A 254 5.54 6.11 -16.18
N LYS A 255 6.42 5.22 -16.67
CA LYS A 255 7.70 5.60 -17.28
C LYS A 255 7.59 5.85 -18.78
N ILE A 256 6.52 5.41 -19.44
CA ILE A 256 6.35 5.53 -20.88
C ILE A 256 5.37 6.66 -21.17
N ALA A 257 5.87 7.73 -21.79
CA ALA A 257 5.09 8.93 -22.13
C ALA A 257 5.52 9.44 -23.50
N LEU A 258 4.91 8.90 -24.56
CA LEU A 258 5.31 9.19 -25.93
C LEU A 258 5.35 10.70 -26.24
N GLY A 259 6.49 11.15 -26.75
CA GLY A 259 6.67 12.54 -27.19
C GLY A 259 6.98 13.53 -26.07
N GLU A 260 7.00 13.09 -24.81
CA GLU A 260 7.44 13.89 -23.68
C GLU A 260 8.98 13.89 -23.55
N PRO A 261 9.59 14.94 -22.97
CA PRO A 261 11.04 15.00 -22.79
C PRO A 261 11.64 13.85 -21.98
N ASP A 262 10.86 13.29 -21.06
CA ASP A 262 11.26 12.19 -20.17
C ASP A 262 10.97 10.81 -20.76
N ASP A 263 10.55 10.73 -22.03
CA ASP A 263 10.26 9.48 -22.70
C ASP A 263 11.52 8.60 -22.86
N PRO A 264 11.52 7.36 -22.36
CA PRO A 264 12.71 6.51 -22.41
C PRO A 264 13.11 6.18 -23.85
N PRO A 265 14.41 6.32 -24.21
CA PRO A 265 14.89 5.94 -25.53
C PRO A 265 14.57 4.48 -25.87
N PRO A 266 14.37 4.14 -27.16
CA PRO A 266 14.07 2.77 -27.59
C PRO A 266 15.04 1.71 -27.07
N GLU A 267 16.33 2.05 -26.93
CA GLU A 267 17.36 1.16 -26.40
C GLU A 267 17.13 0.79 -24.93
N VAL A 268 16.69 1.75 -24.12
CA VAL A 268 16.36 1.54 -22.70
C VAL A 268 15.12 0.65 -22.58
N ARG A 269 14.09 0.92 -23.41
CA ARG A 269 12.88 0.11 -23.47
C ARG A 269 13.16 -1.34 -23.89
N GLN A 270 14.06 -1.52 -24.86
CA GLN A 270 14.52 -2.85 -25.29
C GLN A 270 15.23 -3.58 -24.16
N ARG A 271 16.14 -2.91 -23.44
CA ARG A 271 16.80 -3.50 -22.27
C ARG A 271 15.79 -3.94 -21.21
N TRP A 272 14.77 -3.13 -20.92
CA TRP A 272 13.73 -3.52 -19.98
C TRP A 272 13.00 -4.77 -20.45
N MET A 273 12.56 -4.80 -21.70
CA MET A 273 11.88 -5.98 -22.25
C MET A 273 12.75 -7.23 -22.17
N ASP A 274 14.04 -7.14 -22.52
CA ASP A 274 14.97 -8.27 -22.48
C ASP A 274 15.14 -8.80 -21.05
N GLN A 275 15.21 -7.93 -20.05
CA GLN A 275 15.30 -8.30 -18.64
C GLN A 275 14.01 -8.97 -18.12
N ILE A 276 12.85 -8.44 -18.51
CA ILE A 276 11.55 -9.01 -18.13
C ILE A 276 11.38 -10.39 -18.80
N GLU A 277 11.73 -10.53 -20.08
CA GLU A 277 11.70 -11.81 -20.78
C GLU A 277 12.63 -12.84 -20.16
N ALA A 278 13.85 -12.43 -19.79
CA ALA A 278 14.79 -13.31 -19.11
C ALA A 278 14.23 -13.78 -17.75
N ALA A 279 13.66 -12.86 -16.96
CA ALA A 279 13.02 -13.17 -15.69
C ALA A 279 11.87 -14.18 -15.86
N VAL A 280 10.90 -13.87 -16.73
CA VAL A 280 9.72 -14.74 -16.95
C VAL A 280 10.09 -16.08 -17.57
N SER A 281 11.05 -16.10 -18.50
CA SER A 281 11.55 -17.36 -19.07
C SER A 281 12.26 -18.22 -18.02
N GLY A 282 13.03 -17.61 -17.11
CA GLY A 282 13.65 -18.29 -15.98
C GLY A 282 12.61 -18.90 -15.04
N LEU A 283 11.57 -18.14 -14.68
CA LEU A 283 10.44 -18.62 -13.89
C LEU A 283 9.75 -19.82 -14.56
N HIS A 284 9.35 -19.68 -15.82
CA HIS A 284 8.66 -20.74 -16.57
C HIS A 284 9.54 -21.98 -16.73
N GLY A 285 10.84 -21.81 -16.95
CA GLY A 285 11.82 -22.89 -17.01
C GLY A 285 11.93 -23.69 -15.71
N ALA A 286 11.69 -23.05 -14.57
CA ALA A 286 11.62 -23.68 -13.25
C ALA A 286 10.21 -24.19 -12.88
N GLY A 287 9.22 -24.09 -13.79
CA GLY A 287 7.85 -24.49 -13.50
C GLY A 287 7.03 -23.45 -12.72
N ILE A 288 7.55 -22.23 -12.57
CA ILE A 288 6.96 -21.16 -11.76
C ILE A 288 6.14 -20.23 -12.66
N VAL A 289 4.94 -19.86 -12.22
CA VAL A 289 4.05 -18.91 -12.89
C VAL A 289 4.18 -17.55 -12.20
N TRP A 290 4.29 -16.47 -12.96
CA TRP A 290 4.28 -15.11 -12.40
C TRP A 290 2.87 -14.74 -11.93
N GLY A 291 1.88 -14.90 -12.80
CA GLY A 291 0.47 -14.97 -12.43
C GLY A 291 -0.28 -13.63 -12.33
N ASP A 292 0.41 -12.49 -12.36
CA ASP A 292 -0.22 -11.16 -12.48
C ASP A 292 0.65 -10.21 -13.32
N VAL A 293 0.84 -10.56 -14.59
CA VAL A 293 1.66 -9.77 -15.54
C VAL A 293 0.99 -8.42 -15.80
N LYS A 294 1.64 -7.34 -15.38
CA LYS A 294 1.24 -5.96 -15.67
C LYS A 294 2.39 -4.98 -15.46
N ALA A 295 2.31 -3.81 -16.10
CA ALA A 295 3.35 -2.79 -16.01
C ALA A 295 3.50 -2.20 -14.58
N GLU A 296 2.46 -2.26 -13.75
CA GLU A 296 2.51 -1.85 -12.35
C GLU A 296 3.37 -2.79 -11.48
N ASN A 297 3.48 -4.06 -11.86
CA ASN A 297 4.27 -5.08 -11.16
C ASN A 297 5.74 -5.12 -11.64
N ILE A 298 6.15 -4.16 -12.46
CA ILE A 298 7.52 -4.01 -12.93
C ILE A 298 8.10 -2.72 -12.35
N LEU A 299 9.19 -2.87 -11.61
CA LEU A 299 9.93 -1.78 -11.02
C LEU A 299 11.17 -1.47 -11.86
N VAL A 300 11.45 -0.19 -12.09
CA VAL A 300 12.67 0.24 -12.80
C VAL A 300 13.60 0.91 -11.81
N ASP A 301 14.78 0.33 -11.58
CA ASP A 301 15.76 0.86 -10.63
C ASP A 301 16.53 2.09 -11.16
N GLN A 302 17.39 2.66 -10.32
CA GLN A 302 18.21 3.83 -10.67
C GLN A 302 19.20 3.59 -11.83
N ASP A 303 19.56 2.33 -12.10
CA ASP A 303 20.47 1.91 -13.18
C ASP A 303 19.72 1.52 -14.47
N ASN A 304 18.41 1.82 -14.52
CA ASN A 304 17.48 1.45 -15.59
C ASN A 304 17.38 -0.06 -15.81
N ASN A 305 17.44 -0.86 -14.76
CA ASN A 305 17.07 -2.27 -14.84
C ASN A 305 15.60 -2.46 -14.48
N ALA A 306 14.92 -3.30 -15.25
CA ALA A 306 13.56 -3.75 -14.95
C ALA A 306 13.60 -4.97 -14.02
N TRP A 307 12.80 -4.89 -12.95
CA TRP A 307 12.62 -5.92 -11.92
C TRP A 307 11.20 -6.44 -11.95
N VAL A 308 11.05 -7.75 -11.99
CA VAL A 308 9.74 -8.42 -11.92
C VAL A 308 9.37 -8.65 -10.46
N THR A 309 8.20 -8.16 -10.07
CA THR A 309 7.73 -8.17 -8.68
C THR A 309 6.29 -8.69 -8.57
N ASP A 310 5.83 -8.82 -7.32
CA ASP A 310 4.48 -9.25 -6.93
C ASP A 310 4.06 -10.63 -7.44
N PHE A 311 4.23 -11.64 -6.58
CA PHE A 311 3.91 -13.05 -6.86
C PHE A 311 2.68 -13.55 -6.10
N GLY A 312 1.88 -12.63 -5.54
CA GLY A 312 0.63 -12.96 -4.84
C GLY A 312 -0.48 -13.49 -5.74
N GLY A 313 -0.27 -13.47 -7.06
CA GLY A 313 -1.30 -13.74 -8.05
C GLY A 313 -2.32 -12.61 -8.12
N GLY A 314 -3.33 -12.80 -8.96
CA GLY A 314 -4.32 -11.76 -9.21
C GLY A 314 -4.92 -11.84 -10.60
N TYR A 315 -5.90 -10.98 -10.81
CA TYR A 315 -6.48 -10.77 -12.13
C TYR A 315 -6.66 -9.28 -12.35
N THR A 316 -5.90 -8.74 -13.29
CA THR A 316 -6.02 -7.37 -13.73
C THR A 316 -6.67 -7.35 -15.11
N ARG A 317 -7.90 -6.83 -15.20
CA ARG A 317 -8.63 -6.71 -16.46
C ARG A 317 -7.81 -5.89 -17.46
N GLY A 318 -7.71 -6.36 -18.70
CA GLY A 318 -6.95 -5.69 -19.75
C GLY A 318 -5.54 -6.24 -19.95
N TRP A 319 -5.00 -7.00 -19.00
CA TRP A 319 -3.67 -7.62 -19.13
C TRP A 319 -3.72 -9.10 -19.53
N VAL A 320 -4.61 -9.88 -18.93
CA VAL A 320 -4.78 -11.31 -19.22
C VAL A 320 -6.26 -11.63 -19.30
N ASP A 321 -6.65 -12.65 -20.06
CA ASP A 321 -8.03 -13.13 -20.09
C ASP A 321 -8.32 -13.96 -18.84
N LYS A 322 -9.51 -13.81 -18.26
CA LYS A 322 -9.85 -14.36 -16.94
C LYS A 322 -9.72 -15.89 -16.89
N GLU A 323 -10.00 -16.55 -18.01
CA GLU A 323 -10.00 -18.01 -18.14
C GLU A 323 -8.60 -18.63 -18.07
N ILE A 324 -7.56 -17.83 -18.37
CA ILE A 324 -6.17 -18.27 -18.37
C ILE A 324 -5.30 -17.50 -17.37
N ALA A 325 -5.91 -16.63 -16.55
CA ALA A 325 -5.23 -15.91 -15.48
C ALA A 325 -4.48 -16.90 -14.58
N GLU A 326 -3.35 -16.47 -14.03
CA GLU A 326 -2.57 -17.30 -13.11
C GLU A 326 -2.03 -18.62 -13.72
N THR A 327 -1.81 -18.64 -15.04
CA THR A 327 -1.18 -19.77 -15.76
C THR A 327 0.01 -19.28 -16.59
N MET A 328 0.91 -20.20 -16.99
CA MET A 328 2.00 -19.85 -17.92
C MET A 328 1.48 -19.31 -19.26
N GLU A 329 0.31 -19.77 -19.71
CA GLU A 329 -0.30 -19.27 -20.93
C GLU A 329 -0.84 -17.84 -20.73
N GLY A 330 -1.43 -17.57 -19.56
CA GLY A 330 -1.79 -16.23 -19.14
C GLY A 330 -0.58 -15.29 -19.09
N ASP A 331 0.55 -15.75 -18.54
CA ASP A 331 1.78 -14.98 -18.51
C ASP A 331 2.27 -14.64 -19.92
N ARG A 332 2.23 -15.59 -20.87
CA ARG A 332 2.60 -15.32 -22.27
C ARG A 332 1.69 -14.27 -22.92
N MET A 333 0.39 -14.35 -22.69
CA MET A 333 -0.56 -13.34 -23.16
C MET A 333 -0.26 -11.97 -22.55
N GLY A 334 -0.06 -11.91 -21.24
CA GLY A 334 0.30 -10.68 -20.54
C GLY A 334 1.61 -10.08 -21.05
N MET A 335 2.62 -10.90 -21.31
CA MET A 335 3.90 -10.49 -21.88
C MET A 335 3.76 -9.89 -23.29
N ALA A 336 2.84 -10.41 -24.11
CA ALA A 336 2.56 -9.82 -25.42
C ALA A 336 1.94 -8.41 -25.28
N ARG A 337 0.96 -8.23 -24.39
CA ARG A 337 0.36 -6.92 -24.10
C ARG A 337 1.37 -5.94 -23.48
N LEU A 338 2.25 -6.44 -22.63
CA LEU A 338 3.33 -5.66 -22.05
C LEU A 338 4.32 -5.18 -23.10
N ARG A 339 4.66 -6.02 -24.08
CA ARG A 339 5.47 -5.58 -25.22
C ARG A 339 4.78 -4.47 -26.00
N GLU A 340 3.48 -4.58 -26.27
CA GLU A 340 2.71 -3.52 -26.94
C GLU A 340 2.71 -2.22 -26.13
N PHE A 341 2.63 -2.31 -24.79
CA PHE A 341 2.72 -1.16 -23.90
C PHE A 341 4.11 -0.50 -23.95
N ILE A 342 5.19 -1.28 -23.97
CA ILE A 342 6.57 -0.78 -24.02
C ILE A 342 6.92 -0.20 -25.40
N PHE A 343 6.39 -0.78 -26.47
CA PHE A 343 6.60 -0.36 -27.86
C PHE A 343 5.29 0.03 -28.53
N PRO A 344 4.64 1.12 -28.07
CA PRO A 344 3.41 1.58 -28.68
C PRO A 344 3.67 2.02 -30.12
N ASP A 345 2.78 1.62 -31.03
CA ASP A 345 2.82 2.06 -32.42
C ASP A 345 2.67 3.59 -32.48
N ALA A 346 3.61 4.29 -33.11
CA ALA A 346 3.55 5.75 -33.28
C ALA A 346 2.28 6.24 -34.00
N SER A 347 1.57 5.37 -34.72
CA SER A 347 0.32 5.65 -35.44
C SER A 347 -0.95 5.58 -34.59
N LYS A 348 -0.88 5.10 -33.34
CA LYS A 348 -2.03 5.04 -32.41
C LYS A 348 -2.05 6.16 -31.38
N ALA A 349 -1.00 6.97 -31.29
CA ALA A 349 -0.89 8.08 -30.33
C ALA A 349 -1.57 9.39 -30.80
N GLU A 350 -2.07 9.43 -32.05
CA GLU A 350 -2.76 10.59 -32.64
C GLU A 350 -4.30 10.44 -32.72
N GLN A 351 -4.92 9.50 -31.97
CA GLN A 351 -6.39 9.35 -31.91
C GLN A 351 -6.99 9.67 -30.55
#